data_AF-A0A354CUV5-F1
#
_entry.id   AF-A0A354CUV5-F1
#
_cell.length_a   1.000
_cell.length_b   1.000
_cell.length_c   1.000
_cell.angle_alpha   90.00
_cell.angle_beta   90.00
_cell.angle_gamma   90.00
#
_symmetry.space_group_name_H-M   'P 1'
#
loop_
_entity.id
_entity.type
_entity.pdbx_description
1 polymer ?
#
loop_
_entity_poly.entity_id
_entity_poly.type
_entity_poly.pdbx_seq_one_letter_code
_entity_poly.pdbx_strand_id
1 'polypeptide(L)'
;MEGEKVSDRKILLKRLLVFLVLGILYFLWLKLTGLNIPCVIRLVTGGRILCPGCGISTMFVNIIGGNFKAAFEANPCIFILLPVWVVFLGIRIIFQPKCLSDGKPLNQGFYYTAAGILVVFAVVRNIVNFIK
;
A
#
# COMPACT_ATOMS: atom_id res chain seq x y z
N MET A 1 30.31 -10.89 -12.84
CA MET A 1 29.23 -9.97 -12.42
C MET A 1 27.82 -10.39 -12.90
N GLU A 2 27.66 -11.26 -13.91
CA GLU A 2 26.33 -11.74 -14.34
C GLU A 2 25.73 -12.85 -13.44
N GLY A 3 26.55 -13.70 -12.84
CA GLY A 3 26.08 -14.79 -11.96
C GLY A 3 25.39 -14.32 -10.67
N GLU A 4 25.79 -13.17 -10.13
CA GLU A 4 25.21 -12.56 -8.94
C GLU A 4 23.79 -12.02 -9.21
N LYS A 5 23.62 -11.28 -10.32
CA LYS A 5 22.31 -10.74 -10.76
C LYS A 5 21.25 -11.81 -11.05
N VAL A 6 21.65 -13.00 -11.50
CA VAL A 6 20.72 -14.12 -11.78
C VAL A 6 20.23 -14.75 -10.48
N SER A 7 21.09 -14.86 -9.46
CA SER A 7 20.74 -15.38 -8.14
C SER A 7 19.73 -14.47 -7.43
N ASP A 8 19.99 -13.16 -7.42
CA ASP A 8 19.10 -12.17 -6.80
C ASP A 8 17.70 -12.16 -7.44
N ARG A 9 17.62 -12.30 -8.76
CA ARG A 9 16.34 -12.33 -9.48
C ARG A 9 15.51 -13.55 -9.11
N LYS A 10 16.13 -14.72 -8.94
CA LYS A 10 15.44 -15.95 -8.49
C LYS A 10 14.95 -15.83 -7.05
N ILE A 11 15.75 -15.22 -6.18
CA ILE A 11 15.37 -14.95 -4.78
C ILE A 11 14.19 -13.96 -4.72
N LEU A 12 14.24 -12.89 -5.52
CA LEU A 12 13.16 -11.91 -5.60
C LEU A 12 11.85 -12.55 -6.10
N LEU A 13 11.91 -13.34 -7.18
CA LEU A 13 10.75 -14.05 -7.71
C LEU A 13 10.13 -15.00 -6.68
N LYS A 14 10.94 -15.77 -5.95
CA LYS A 14 10.46 -16.62 -4.86
C LYS A 14 9.76 -15.81 -3.78
N ARG A 15 10.36 -14.67 -3.34
CA ARG A 15 9.75 -13.79 -2.34
C ARG A 15 8.41 -13.24 -2.82
N LEU A 16 8.34 -12.72 -4.05
CA LEU A 16 7.09 -12.22 -4.64
C LEU A 16 6.01 -13.30 -4.69
N LEU A 17 6.37 -14.53 -5.05
CA LEU A 17 5.44 -15.65 -5.09
C LEU A 17 4.93 -16.01 -3.70
N VAL A 18 5.81 -16.03 -2.68
CA VAL A 18 5.39 -16.25 -1.29
C VAL A 18 4.43 -15.15 -0.82
N PHE A 19 4.73 -13.87 -1.08
CA PHE A 19 3.84 -12.77 -0.72
C PHE A 19 2.48 -12.86 -1.43
N LEU A 20 2.48 -13.25 -2.71
CA LEU A 20 1.25 -13.45 -3.49
C LEU A 20 0.39 -14.57 -2.88
N VAL A 21 0.99 -15.72 -2.57
CA VAL A 21 0.28 -16.86 -1.97
C VAL A 21 -0.29 -16.48 -0.60
N LEU A 22 0.50 -15.81 0.25
CA LEU A 22 0.02 -15.31 1.54
C LEU A 22 -1.14 -14.33 1.40
N GLY A 23 -1.07 -13.41 0.41
CA GLY A 23 -2.15 -12.47 0.11
C GLY A 23 -3.43 -13.17 -0.34
N ILE A 24 -3.32 -14.20 -1.20
CA ILE A 24 -4.46 -15.01 -1.66
C ILE A 24 -5.08 -15.79 -0.49
N LEU A 25 -4.25 -16.44 0.33
CA LEU A 25 -4.72 -17.16 1.52
C LEU A 25 -5.45 -16.22 2.49
N TYR A 26 -4.93 -15.02 2.70
CA TYR A 26 -5.58 -14.01 3.54
C TYR A 26 -6.92 -13.55 2.94
N PHE A 27 -6.99 -13.31 1.64
CA PHE A 27 -8.24 -12.96 0.95
C PHE A 27 -9.29 -14.07 1.07
N LEU A 28 -8.89 -15.33 0.88
CA LEU A 28 -9.77 -16.49 1.04
C LEU A 28 -10.25 -16.62 2.48
N TRP A 29 -9.37 -16.45 3.46
CA TRP A 29 -9.73 -16.42 4.88
C TRP A 29 -10.80 -15.37 5.16
N LEU A 30 -10.62 -14.14 4.67
CA LEU A 30 -11.59 -13.06 4.83
C LEU A 30 -12.94 -13.37 4.19
N LYS A 31 -12.93 -13.94 2.97
CA LYS A 31 -14.16 -14.32 2.24
C LYS A 31 -14.93 -15.43 2.95
N LEU A 32 -14.22 -16.38 3.57
CA LEU A 32 -14.81 -17.55 4.23
C LEU A 32 -15.27 -17.25 5.66
N THR A 33 -14.52 -16.44 6.40
CA THR A 33 -14.77 -16.19 7.83
C THR A 33 -15.49 -14.87 8.09
N GLY A 34 -15.45 -13.91 7.16
CA GLY A 34 -15.91 -12.53 7.37
C GLY A 34 -15.12 -11.76 8.44
N LEU A 35 -14.09 -12.38 9.04
CA LEU A 35 -13.30 -11.83 10.12
C LEU A 35 -12.09 -11.10 9.57
N ASN A 36 -12.16 -9.77 9.53
CA ASN A 36 -10.97 -8.94 9.38
C ASN A 36 -10.04 -9.17 10.59
N ILE A 37 -8.73 -9.29 10.37
CA ILE A 37 -7.76 -9.34 11.48
C ILE A 37 -8.04 -8.13 12.38
N PRO A 38 -8.46 -8.34 13.65
CA PRO A 38 -8.79 -7.24 14.52
C PRO A 38 -7.52 -6.44 14.76
N CYS A 39 -7.57 -5.18 14.32
CA CYS A 39 -6.45 -4.26 14.40
C CYS A 39 -6.08 -4.05 15.87
N VAL A 40 -4.97 -4.62 16.35
CA VAL A 40 -4.55 -4.57 17.77
C VAL A 40 -4.47 -3.13 18.28
N ILE A 41 -3.99 -2.20 17.43
CA ILE A 41 -3.95 -0.77 17.75
C ILE A 41 -5.35 -0.23 18.00
N ARG A 42 -6.33 -0.58 17.14
CA ARG A 42 -7.72 -0.16 17.33
C ARG A 42 -8.32 -0.78 18.59
N LEU A 43 -7.97 -2.03 18.89
CA LEU A 43 -8.44 -2.74 20.08
C LEU A 43 -7.90 -2.08 21.36
N VAL A 44 -6.60 -1.83 21.42
CA VAL A 44 -5.90 -1.24 22.58
C VAL A 44 -6.29 0.23 22.78
N THR A 45 -6.53 0.97 21.69
CA THR A 45 -6.91 2.40 21.76
C THR A 45 -8.41 2.62 21.87
N GLY A 46 -9.20 1.56 22.07
CA GLY A 46 -10.65 1.63 22.20
C GLY A 46 -11.35 2.20 20.96
N GLY A 47 -10.77 2.04 19.77
CA GLY A 47 -11.33 2.55 18.52
C GLY A 47 -10.88 3.95 18.11
N ARG A 48 -10.16 4.68 18.97
CA ARG A 48 -9.83 6.10 18.76
C ARG A 48 -8.75 6.33 17.72
N ILE A 49 -7.81 5.39 17.56
CA ILE A 49 -6.75 5.51 16.57
C ILE A 49 -7.04 4.61 15.36
N LEU A 50 -7.17 5.25 14.20
CA LEU A 50 -7.34 4.57 12.93
C LEU A 50 -5.96 4.27 12.34
N CYS A 51 -5.47 3.04 12.55
CA CYS A 51 -4.24 2.60 11.93
C CYS A 51 -4.36 2.66 10.39
N PRO A 52 -3.45 3.37 9.69
CA PRO A 52 -3.50 3.47 8.22
C PRO A 52 -3.33 2.10 7.56
N GLY A 53 -2.59 1.17 8.19
CA GLY A 53 -2.41 -0.20 7.70
C GLY A 53 -3.72 -0.99 7.65
N CYS A 54 -4.57 -0.88 8.67
CA CYS A 54 -5.85 -1.57 8.72
C CYS A 54 -6.81 -1.07 7.61
N GLY A 55 -6.75 0.22 7.26
CA GLY A 55 -7.51 0.79 6.13
C GLY A 55 -7.01 0.34 4.75
N ILE A 56 -5.69 0.11 4.60
CA ILE A 56 -5.10 -0.40 3.34
C ILE A 56 -5.56 -1.84 3.07
N SER A 57 -5.55 -2.71 4.07
CA SER A 57 -6.04 -4.09 3.91
C SER A 57 -7.50 -4.12 3.48
N THR A 58 -8.37 -3.36 4.15
CA THR A 58 -9.79 -3.25 3.77
C THR A 58 -9.97 -2.71 2.35
N MET A 59 -9.16 -1.72 1.96
CA MET A 59 -9.17 -1.18 0.60
C MET A 59 -8.85 -2.28 -0.43
N PHE A 60 -7.76 -3.03 -0.26
CA PHE A 60 -7.39 -4.09 -1.20
C PHE A 60 -8.42 -5.21 -1.29
N VAL A 61 -9.00 -5.61 -0.17
CA VAL A 61 -10.05 -6.65 -0.14
C VAL A 61 -11.27 -6.20 -0.94
N ASN A 62 -11.67 -4.93 -0.80
CA ASN A 62 -12.78 -4.37 -1.56
C ASN A 62 -12.44 -4.15 -3.04
N ILE A 63 -11.19 -3.80 -3.38
CA ILE A 63 -10.72 -3.75 -4.78
C ILE A 63 -10.83 -5.13 -5.42
N ILE A 64 -10.31 -6.18 -4.76
CA ILE A 64 -10.37 -7.56 -5.28
C ILE A 64 -11.84 -8.04 -5.35
N GLY A 65 -12.67 -7.63 -4.39
CA GLY A 65 -14.10 -7.90 -4.38
C GLY A 65 -14.94 -7.08 -5.37
N GLY A 66 -14.33 -6.15 -6.13
CA GLY A 66 -15.03 -5.29 -7.10
C GLY A 66 -15.83 -4.14 -6.50
N ASN A 67 -15.77 -3.92 -5.19
CA ASN A 67 -16.47 -2.82 -4.51
C ASN A 67 -15.57 -1.59 -4.37
N PHE A 68 -15.46 -0.82 -5.46
CA PHE A 68 -14.62 0.38 -5.48
C PHE A 68 -15.09 1.48 -4.52
N LYS A 69 -16.40 1.59 -4.26
CA LYS A 69 -16.95 2.57 -3.32
C LYS A 69 -16.46 2.30 -1.90
N ALA A 70 -16.60 1.06 -1.42
CA ALA A 70 -16.10 0.67 -0.10
C ALA A 70 -14.56 0.73 -0.03
N ALA A 71 -13.86 0.44 -1.13
CA ALA A 71 -12.41 0.59 -1.19
C ALA A 71 -11.97 2.06 -1.02
N PHE A 72 -12.65 2.98 -1.71
CA PHE A 72 -12.38 4.42 -1.59
C PHE A 72 -12.66 4.93 -0.18
N GLU A 73 -13.79 4.53 0.43
CA GLU A 73 -14.13 4.92 1.80
C GLU A 73 -13.13 4.36 2.83
N ALA A 74 -12.57 3.18 2.58
CA ALA A 74 -11.58 2.57 3.46
C ALA A 74 -10.28 3.38 3.52
N ASN A 75 -9.74 3.81 2.38
CA ASN A 75 -8.53 4.63 2.33
C ASN A 75 -8.45 5.48 1.05
N PRO A 76 -9.08 6.68 1.02
CA PRO A 76 -9.16 7.48 -0.20
C PRO A 76 -7.78 7.98 -0.65
N CYS A 77 -6.88 8.26 0.29
CA CYS A 77 -5.54 8.76 0.00
C CYS A 77 -4.70 7.72 -0.75
N ILE A 78 -4.61 6.48 -0.21
CA ILE A 78 -3.87 5.41 -0.89
C ILE A 78 -4.57 4.98 -2.17
N PHE A 79 -5.91 4.95 -2.19
CA PHE A 79 -6.67 4.57 -3.39
C PHE A 79 -6.33 5.44 -4.60
N ILE A 80 -6.13 6.76 -4.39
CA ILE A 80 -5.72 7.70 -5.45
C ILE A 80 -4.20 7.63 -5.71
N LEU A 81 -3.39 7.51 -4.65
CA LEU A 81 -1.93 7.56 -4.78
C LEU A 81 -1.35 6.31 -5.46
N LEU A 82 -2.00 5.16 -5.28
CA LEU A 82 -1.57 3.87 -5.80
C LEU A 82 -1.48 3.81 -7.33
N PRO A 83 -2.49 4.19 -8.12
CA PRO A 83 -2.37 4.23 -9.59
C PRO A 83 -1.29 5.22 -10.05
N VAL A 84 -1.12 6.36 -9.37
CA VAL A 84 -0.06 7.32 -9.68
C VAL A 84 1.32 6.69 -9.49
N TRP A 85 1.52 5.95 -8.38
CA TRP A 85 2.75 5.22 -8.12
C TRP A 85 3.03 4.12 -9.14
N VAL A 86 1.99 3.37 -9.54
CA VAL A 86 2.11 2.32 -10.56
C VAL A 86 2.54 2.92 -11.91
N VAL A 87 1.92 4.02 -12.34
CA VAL A 87 2.28 4.71 -13.59
C VAL A 87 3.69 5.27 -13.51
N PHE A 88 4.05 5.94 -12.42
CA PHE A 88 5.40 6.50 -12.21
C PHE A 88 6.48 5.41 -12.27
N LEU A 89 6.26 4.29 -11.57
CA LEU A 89 7.19 3.16 -11.56
C LEU A 89 7.25 2.47 -12.93
N GLY A 90 6.10 2.34 -13.61
CA GLY A 90 6.02 1.81 -14.97
C GLY A 90 6.84 2.64 -15.95
N ILE A 91 6.71 3.97 -15.92
CA ILE A 91 7.50 4.88 -16.76
C ILE A 91 9.00 4.70 -16.47
N ARG A 92 9.37 4.63 -15.20
CA ARG A 92 10.76 4.48 -14.78
C ARG A 92 11.37 3.16 -15.25
N ILE A 93 10.64 2.04 -15.17
CA ILE A 93 11.12 0.72 -15.58
C ILE A 93 11.19 0.59 -17.10
N ILE A 94 10.18 1.10 -17.81
CA ILE A 94 10.04 0.93 -19.28
C ILE A 94 10.92 1.91 -20.05
N PHE A 95 10.89 3.20 -19.70
CA PHE A 95 11.55 4.26 -20.47
C PHE A 95 12.92 4.67 -19.90
N GLN A 96 13.23 4.28 -18.66
CA GLN A 96 14.46 4.62 -17.95
C GLN A 96 14.94 6.08 -18.14
N PRO A 97 14.07 7.10 -17.98
CA PRO A 97 14.46 8.46 -18.28
C PRO A 97 15.45 8.98 -17.22
N LYS A 98 16.51 9.66 -17.67
CA LYS A 98 17.58 10.18 -16.80
C LYS A 98 17.09 11.13 -15.70
N CYS A 99 15.94 11.78 -15.89
CA CYS A 99 15.32 12.66 -14.90
C CYS A 99 14.63 11.93 -13.73
N LEU A 100 14.24 10.66 -13.90
CA LEU A 100 13.65 9.82 -12.85
C LEU A 100 14.67 8.83 -12.24
N SER A 101 15.95 9.00 -12.57
CA SER A 101 17.04 8.20 -11.99
C SER A 101 17.11 8.40 -10.47
N ASP A 102 17.64 7.40 -9.77
CA ASP A 102 17.89 7.51 -8.33
C ASP A 102 18.80 8.70 -8.01
N GLY A 103 18.46 9.43 -6.95
CA GLY A 103 19.18 10.64 -6.52
C GLY A 103 18.84 11.92 -7.28
N LYS A 104 17.97 11.88 -8.31
CA LYS A 104 17.51 13.11 -8.97
C LYS A 104 16.41 13.80 -8.16
N PRO A 105 16.37 15.16 -8.16
CA PRO A 105 15.44 15.92 -7.34
C PRO A 105 13.96 15.65 -7.70
N LEU A 106 13.67 15.33 -8.97
CA LEU A 106 12.31 14.97 -9.40
C LEU A 106 11.84 13.64 -8.78
N ASN A 107 12.70 12.61 -8.81
CA ASN A 107 12.41 11.30 -8.23
C ASN A 107 12.32 11.36 -6.70
N GLN A 108 13.27 12.05 -6.06
CA GLN A 108 13.25 12.28 -4.61
C GLN A 108 12.04 13.12 -4.19
N GLY A 109 11.75 14.20 -4.92
CA GLY A 109 10.61 15.07 -4.68
C GLY A 109 9.29 14.32 -4.74
N PHE A 110 9.13 13.39 -5.69
CA PHE A 110 7.95 12.53 -5.75
C PHE A 110 7.78 11.70 -4.47
N TYR A 111 8.82 10.98 -4.03
CA TYR A 111 8.73 10.14 -2.83
C TYR A 111 8.52 10.97 -1.54
N TYR A 112 9.22 12.09 -1.38
CA TYR A 112 9.03 12.96 -0.22
C TYR A 112 7.65 13.63 -0.18
N THR A 113 7.15 14.08 -1.34
CA THR A 113 5.80 14.65 -1.45
C THR A 113 4.76 13.60 -1.11
N ALA A 114 4.88 12.40 -1.66
CA ALA A 114 3.98 11.30 -1.36
C ALA A 114 4.01 10.92 0.12
N ALA A 115 5.20 10.83 0.74
CA ALA A 115 5.35 10.58 2.17
C ALA A 115 4.70 11.69 3.01
N GLY A 116 4.90 12.96 2.65
CA GLY A 116 4.27 14.11 3.31
C GLY A 116 2.74 14.03 3.27
N ILE A 117 2.17 13.77 2.09
CA ILE A 117 0.71 13.59 1.92
C ILE A 117 0.19 12.46 2.82
N LEU A 118 0.89 11.33 2.90
CA LEU A 118 0.50 10.20 3.73
C LEU A 118 0.56 10.52 5.23
N VAL A 119 1.59 11.26 5.68
CA VAL A 119 1.70 11.71 7.07
C VAL A 119 0.57 12.67 7.41
N VAL A 120 0.33 13.68 6.56
CA VAL A 120 -0.78 14.63 6.76
C VAL A 120 -2.11 13.91 6.81
N PHE A 121 -2.37 12.99 5.87
CA PHE A 121 -3.59 12.19 5.87
C PHE A 121 -3.74 11.36 7.15
N ALA A 122 -2.67 10.71 7.61
CA ALA A 122 -2.70 9.93 8.84
C ALA A 122 -2.99 10.79 10.08
N VAL A 123 -2.39 11.98 10.16
CA VAL A 123 -2.62 12.94 11.25
C VAL A 123 -4.06 13.46 11.22
N VAL A 124 -4.51 14.00 10.08
CA VAL A 124 -5.87 14.54 9.94
C VAL A 124 -6.93 13.49 10.25
N ARG A 125 -6.76 12.26 9.72
CA ARG A 125 -7.72 11.17 9.95
C ARG A 125 -7.79 10.77 11.43
N ASN A 126 -6.66 10.74 12.13
CA ASN A 126 -6.64 10.44 13.56
C ASN A 126 -7.21 11.58 14.39
N ILE A 127 -6.97 12.84 14.05
CA ILE A 127 -7.55 14.00 14.75
C ILE A 127 -9.07 14.03 14.58
N VAL A 128 -9.57 13.90 13.35
CA VAL A 128 -11.01 13.91 13.07
C VAL A 128 -11.74 12.78 13.82
N ASN A 129 -11.11 11.59 13.90
CA ASN A 129 -11.67 10.46 14.65
C ASN A 129 -11.53 10.60 16.16
N PHE A 130 -10.62 11.45 16.65
CA PHE A 130 -10.48 11.76 18.06
C PHE A 130 -11.51 12.80 18.53
N ILE A 131 -11.95 13.70 17.65
CA ILE A 131 -12.94 14.75 17.95
C ILE A 131 -14.38 14.23 17.87
N LYS A 132 -14.64 13.21 17.04
CA LYS A 132 -15.93 12.50 16.97
C LYS A 132 -16.11 11.53 18.13
#